data_AF-A0AAU6M8K9-F1
#
_entry.id   AF-A0AAU6M8K9-F1
#
_cell.length_a   1.000
_cell.length_b   1.000
_cell.length_c   1.000
_cell.angle_alpha   90.00
_cell.angle_beta   90.00
_cell.angle_gamma   90.00
#
_symmetry.space_group_name_H-M   'P 1'
#
loop_
_entity.id
_entity.type
_entity.pdbx_description
1 polymer ?
#
loop_
_entity_poly.entity_id
_entity_poly.type
_entity_poly.pdbx_seq_one_letter_code
_entity_poly.pdbx_strand_id
1 'polypeptide(L)'
;MSDTTTTPQGRRVFVDKQSPKPYHALVQTSEAVRATAADAGLDRVLVELINLRVSQLNGCAYCLDVHTRAALRAGESTQRLGVLAAWRDTEVFTPRERAALALAEATTDPADAAAQETAYDAAREVFGDDEISAVIWVAITINAFNRVSILSKHPVRRAPGTSAPGR
;
A
#
# COMPACT_ATOMS: atom_id res chain seq x y z
N MET A 1 -14.67 13.94 46.77
CA MET A 1 -13.36 13.74 46.11
C MET A 1 -13.22 12.25 45.86
N SER A 2 -13.67 11.79 44.69
CA SER A 2 -13.45 10.41 44.26
C SER A 2 -12.55 10.50 43.04
N ASP A 3 -11.28 10.21 43.28
CA ASP A 3 -10.23 10.22 42.28
C ASP A 3 -10.37 8.93 41.46
N THR A 4 -10.90 9.06 40.24
CA THR A 4 -11.07 7.95 39.31
C THR A 4 -9.69 7.66 38.72
N THR A 5 -8.97 6.74 39.34
CA THR A 5 -7.73 6.16 38.82
C THR A 5 -7.97 5.65 37.39
N THR A 6 -7.56 6.45 36.40
CA THR A 6 -7.60 6.06 34.99
C THR A 6 -6.49 5.04 34.77
N THR A 7 -6.86 3.78 34.62
CA THR A 7 -5.94 2.73 34.15
C THR A 7 -5.23 3.22 32.89
N PRO A 8 -3.88 3.11 32.76
CA PRO A 8 -3.22 3.51 31.53
C PRO A 8 -3.78 2.66 30.39
N GLN A 9 -4.46 3.29 29.43
CA GLN A 9 -5.00 2.63 28.25
C GLN A 9 -3.86 1.84 27.58
N GLY A 10 -3.94 0.51 27.63
CA GLY A 10 -2.81 -0.37 27.31
C GLY A 10 -2.17 -0.07 25.94
N ARG A 11 -0.86 0.18 25.95
CA ARG A 11 -0.04 0.36 24.74
C ARG A 11 -0.29 -0.81 23.79
N ARG A 12 -0.62 -0.53 22.52
CA ARG A 12 -0.81 -1.58 21.49
C ARG A 12 0.46 -2.41 21.37
N VAL A 13 0.28 -3.71 21.13
CA VAL A 13 1.39 -4.63 20.85
C VAL A 13 1.88 -4.34 19.44
N PHE A 14 3.17 -4.02 19.32
CA PHE A 14 3.84 -3.87 18.04
C PHE A 14 4.22 -5.27 17.57
N VAL A 15 3.40 -5.89 16.71
CA VAL A 15 3.54 -7.33 16.39
C VAL A 15 4.85 -7.63 15.68
N ASP A 16 5.40 -6.66 14.95
CA ASP A 16 6.72 -6.70 14.33
C ASP A 16 7.86 -6.67 15.35
N LYS A 17 7.66 -6.05 16.53
CA LYS A 17 8.66 -6.00 17.62
C LYS A 17 8.50 -7.14 18.60
N GLN A 18 7.26 -7.51 18.91
CA GLN A 18 6.93 -8.61 19.81
C GLN A 18 7.33 -9.96 19.20
N SER A 19 7.10 -10.12 17.89
CA SER A 19 7.37 -11.34 17.13
C SER A 19 8.18 -10.99 15.88
N PRO A 20 9.49 -10.70 16.00
CA PRO A 20 10.30 -10.20 14.90
C PRO A 20 10.56 -11.23 13.81
N LYS A 21 10.55 -12.53 14.14
CA LYS A 21 10.80 -13.60 13.16
C LYS A 21 9.80 -13.59 11.99
N PRO A 22 8.46 -13.62 12.21
CA PRO A 22 7.48 -13.43 11.14
C PRO A 22 7.66 -12.13 10.34
N TYR A 23 7.98 -11.03 11.02
CA TYR A 23 8.17 -9.75 10.33
C TYR A 23 9.40 -9.75 9.41
N HIS A 24 10.51 -10.34 9.84
CA HIS A 24 11.70 -10.49 9.00
C HIS A 24 11.41 -11.36 7.78
N ALA A 25 10.66 -12.46 7.93
CA ALA A 25 10.23 -13.28 6.80
C ALA A 25 9.36 -12.47 5.83
N LEU A 26 8.44 -11.64 6.33
CA LEU A 26 7.63 -10.74 5.50
C LEU A 26 8.48 -9.69 4.76
N VAL A 27 9.55 -9.17 5.40
CA VAL A 27 10.51 -8.29 4.73
C VAL A 27 11.25 -9.02 3.60
N GLN A 28 11.70 -10.26 3.83
CA GLN A 28 12.33 -11.08 2.79
C GLN A 28 11.36 -11.36 1.62
N THR A 29 10.08 -11.61 1.91
CA THR A 29 9.04 -11.70 0.87
C THR A 29 8.94 -10.40 0.08
N SER A 30 8.98 -9.24 0.73
CA SER A 30 8.97 -7.94 0.04
C SER A 30 10.17 -7.73 -0.87
N GLU A 31 11.35 -8.19 -0.48
CA GLU A 31 12.55 -8.11 -1.30
C GLU A 31 12.45 -9.01 -2.53
N ALA A 32 11.95 -10.24 -2.35
CA ALA A 32 11.68 -11.16 -3.46
C ALA A 32 10.64 -10.58 -4.43
N VAL A 33 9.51 -10.06 -3.93
CA VAL A 33 8.46 -9.45 -4.76
C VAL A 33 8.98 -8.22 -5.50
N ARG A 34 9.87 -7.43 -4.91
CA ARG A 34 10.53 -6.31 -5.59
C ARG A 34 11.41 -6.80 -6.75
N ALA A 35 12.17 -7.87 -6.56
CA ALA A 35 12.96 -8.47 -7.63
C ALA A 35 12.05 -9.01 -8.74
N THR A 36 11.01 -9.78 -8.39
CA THR A 36 10.01 -10.29 -9.34
C THR A 36 9.35 -9.18 -10.15
N ALA A 37 8.96 -8.07 -9.52
CA ALA A 37 8.38 -6.94 -10.22
C ALA A 37 9.37 -6.29 -11.20
N ALA A 38 10.64 -6.16 -10.81
CA ALA A 38 11.67 -5.62 -11.68
C ALA A 38 11.97 -6.55 -12.87
N ASP A 39 12.06 -7.86 -12.62
CA ASP A 39 12.30 -8.88 -13.64
C ASP A 39 11.14 -8.98 -14.63
N ALA A 40 9.90 -8.80 -14.16
CA ALA A 40 8.70 -8.70 -14.99
C ALA A 40 8.59 -7.35 -15.75
N GLY A 41 9.47 -6.39 -15.52
CA GLY A 41 9.45 -5.09 -16.20
C GLY A 41 8.43 -4.08 -15.64
N LEU A 42 7.94 -4.29 -14.40
CA LEU A 42 7.15 -3.26 -13.71
C LEU A 42 8.08 -2.14 -13.23
N ASP A 43 7.84 -0.92 -13.71
CA ASP A 43 8.60 0.23 -13.26
C ASP A 43 8.33 0.57 -11.79
N ARG A 44 9.26 1.34 -11.22
CA ARG A 44 9.22 1.70 -9.80
C ARG A 44 8.00 2.56 -9.44
N VAL A 45 7.52 3.42 -10.34
CA VAL A 45 6.38 4.29 -10.09
C VAL A 45 5.11 3.44 -9.99
N LEU A 46 4.90 2.51 -10.94
CA LEU A 46 3.76 1.61 -10.94
C LEU A 46 3.65 0.78 -9.66
N VAL A 47 4.76 0.21 -9.19
CA VAL A 47 4.82 -0.53 -7.91
C VAL A 47 4.39 0.36 -6.73
N GLU A 48 4.84 1.62 -6.70
CA GLU A 48 4.47 2.54 -5.62
C GLU A 48 3.02 3.03 -5.71
N LEU A 49 2.45 3.18 -6.91
CA LEU A 49 1.02 3.47 -7.09
C LEU A 49 0.14 2.33 -6.56
N ILE A 50 0.50 1.07 -6.83
CA ILE A 50 -0.18 -0.10 -6.26
C ILE A 50 -0.11 -0.05 -4.72
N ASN A 51 1.09 0.12 -4.17
CA ASN A 51 1.28 0.16 -2.72
C ASN A 51 0.45 1.26 -2.05
N LEU A 52 0.44 2.45 -2.65
CA LEU A 52 -0.35 3.59 -2.18
C LEU A 52 -1.83 3.31 -2.26
N ARG A 53 -2.33 2.80 -3.39
CA ARG A 53 -3.76 2.58 -3.58
C ARG A 53 -4.32 1.54 -2.63
N VAL A 54 -3.61 0.42 -2.46
CA VAL A 54 -3.98 -0.61 -1.47
C VAL A 54 -3.95 -0.03 -0.05
N SER A 55 -2.93 0.78 0.26
CA SER A 55 -2.84 1.44 1.58
C SER A 55 -3.94 2.47 1.82
N GLN A 56 -4.46 3.13 0.78
CA GLN A 56 -5.63 4.02 0.87
C GLN A 56 -6.89 3.22 1.22
N LEU A 57 -7.13 2.11 0.51
CA LEU A 57 -8.28 1.24 0.77
C LEU A 57 -8.26 0.67 2.19
N ASN A 58 -7.10 0.23 2.65
CA ASN A 58 -6.93 -0.32 3.99
C ASN A 58 -6.84 0.74 5.10
N GLY A 59 -6.65 2.02 4.78
CA GLY A 59 -6.46 3.09 5.76
C GLY A 59 -5.13 3.02 6.53
N CYS A 60 -4.05 2.49 5.93
CA CYS A 60 -2.74 2.42 6.59
C CYS A 60 -1.97 3.75 6.50
N ALA A 61 -2.17 4.67 7.45
CA ALA A 61 -1.48 5.97 7.47
C ALA A 61 0.06 5.87 7.44
N TYR A 62 0.65 4.91 8.17
CA TYR A 62 2.10 4.68 8.15
C TYR A 62 2.60 4.26 6.76
N CYS A 63 1.89 3.35 6.11
CA CYS A 63 2.23 2.87 4.78
C CYS A 63 2.07 3.97 3.74
N LEU A 64 1.03 4.79 3.85
CA LEU A 64 0.82 5.97 2.99
C LEU A 64 2.00 6.95 3.08
N ASP A 65 2.51 7.25 4.29
CA ASP A 65 3.70 8.10 4.45
C ASP A 65 4.94 7.50 3.78
N VAL A 66 5.21 6.21 4.01
CA VAL A 66 6.38 5.51 3.45
C VAL A 66 6.33 5.50 1.92
N HIS A 67 5.20 5.11 1.35
CA HIS A 67 5.07 4.93 -0.09
C HIS A 67 4.87 6.25 -0.84
N THR A 68 4.29 7.28 -0.21
CA THR A 68 4.23 8.64 -0.82
C THR A 68 5.65 9.17 -1.02
N ARG A 69 6.50 9.08 0.02
CA ARG A 69 7.90 9.51 -0.08
C ARG A 69 8.69 8.67 -1.09
N ALA A 70 8.38 7.38 -1.22
CA ALA A 70 9.03 6.50 -2.18
C ALA A 70 8.60 6.79 -3.63
N ALA A 71 7.31 7.02 -3.88
CA ALA A 71 6.77 7.41 -5.18
C ALA A 71 7.38 8.74 -5.67
N LEU A 72 7.40 9.76 -4.80
CA LEU A 72 8.01 11.07 -5.13
C LEU A 72 9.50 10.93 -5.47
N ARG A 73 10.26 10.11 -4.73
CA ARG A 73 11.66 9.81 -5.07
C ARG A 73 11.83 9.06 -6.39
N ALA A 74 10.82 8.31 -6.81
CA ALA A 74 10.82 7.58 -8.08
C ALA A 74 10.39 8.45 -9.28
N GLY A 75 10.04 9.73 -9.04
CA GLY A 75 9.64 10.66 -10.09
C GLY A 75 8.14 10.85 -10.26
N GLU A 76 7.30 10.28 -9.39
CA GLU A 76 5.86 10.56 -9.41
C GLU A 76 5.56 12.00 -8.97
N SER A 77 4.45 12.54 -9.47
CA SER A 77 3.97 13.89 -9.22
C SER A 77 2.99 13.98 -8.05
N THR A 78 3.03 15.09 -7.32
CA THR A 78 2.05 15.38 -6.25
C THR A 78 0.62 15.46 -6.78
N GLN A 79 0.42 15.93 -8.02
CA GLN A 79 -0.88 16.01 -8.66
C GLN A 79 -1.52 14.62 -8.79
N ARG A 80 -0.82 13.66 -9.41
CA ARG A 80 -1.31 12.29 -9.60
C ARG A 80 -1.54 11.60 -8.26
N LEU A 81 -0.65 11.78 -7.29
CA LEU A 81 -0.85 11.26 -5.93
C LEU A 81 -2.11 11.81 -5.27
N GLY A 82 -2.42 13.10 -5.47
CA GLY A 82 -3.61 13.75 -4.94
C GLY A 82 -4.93 13.18 -5.49
N VAL A 83 -4.92 12.69 -6.73
CA VAL A 83 -6.11 12.12 -7.39
C VAL A 83 -6.13 10.59 -7.46
N LEU A 84 -5.10 9.91 -6.94
CA LEU A 84 -4.98 8.45 -6.99
C LEU A 84 -6.19 7.72 -6.38
N ALA A 85 -6.80 8.27 -5.33
CA ALA A 85 -7.98 7.67 -4.72
C ALA A 85 -9.22 7.66 -5.63
N ALA A 86 -9.23 8.53 -6.63
CA ALA A 86 -10.28 8.71 -7.63
C ALA A 86 -9.77 8.41 -9.06
N TRP A 87 -8.75 7.54 -9.20
CA TRP A 87 -8.05 7.29 -10.46
C TRP A 87 -8.95 6.93 -11.66
N ARG A 88 -10.14 6.36 -11.40
CA ARG A 88 -11.11 6.02 -12.46
C ARG A 88 -11.68 7.25 -13.16
N ASP A 89 -11.83 8.36 -12.44
CA ASP A 89 -12.48 9.61 -12.85
C ASP A 89 -11.46 10.68 -13.32
N THR A 90 -10.39 10.22 -13.98
CA THR A 90 -9.35 11.09 -14.52
C THR A 90 -8.58 10.38 -15.64
N GLU A 91 -7.98 11.16 -16.54
CA GLU A 91 -7.21 10.68 -17.68
C GLU A 91 -5.69 10.67 -17.42
N VAL A 92 -5.25 11.12 -16.25
CA VAL A 92 -3.81 11.28 -15.96
C VAL A 92 -3.08 9.96 -15.76
N PHE A 93 -3.78 8.82 -15.66
CA PHE A 93 -3.22 7.48 -15.52
C PHE A 93 -3.34 6.70 -16.84
N THR A 94 -2.25 6.05 -17.24
CA THR A 94 -2.18 5.26 -18.48
C THR A 94 -3.08 4.03 -18.42
N PRO A 95 -3.47 3.42 -19.56
CA PRO A 95 -4.25 2.18 -19.57
C PRO A 95 -3.60 1.06 -18.74
N ARG A 96 -2.27 0.96 -18.80
CA ARG A 96 -1.48 -0.02 -18.04
C ARG A 96 -1.53 0.24 -16.54
N GLU A 97 -1.40 1.49 -16.11
CA GLU A 97 -1.56 1.88 -14.69
C GLU A 97 -2.98 1.59 -14.19
N ARG A 98 -4.00 1.92 -14.99
CA ARG A 98 -5.41 1.67 -14.66
C ARG A 98 -5.70 0.19 -14.47
N ALA A 99 -5.17 -0.67 -15.34
CA ALA A 99 -5.32 -2.11 -15.22
C ALA A 99 -4.63 -2.65 -13.96
N ALA A 100 -3.41 -2.19 -13.65
CA ALA A 100 -2.72 -2.59 -12.43
C ALA A 100 -3.44 -2.12 -11.15
N LEU A 101 -3.97 -0.89 -11.16
CA LEU A 101 -4.76 -0.36 -10.04
C LEU A 101 -6.05 -1.17 -9.85
N ALA A 102 -6.78 -1.49 -10.93
CA ALA A 102 -7.96 -2.34 -10.85
C ALA A 102 -7.65 -3.72 -10.27
N LEU A 103 -6.60 -4.38 -10.77
CA LEU A 103 -6.17 -5.70 -10.29
C LEU A 103 -5.72 -5.65 -8.81
N ALA A 104 -5.03 -4.59 -8.40
CA ALA A 104 -4.63 -4.38 -7.02
C ALA A 104 -5.83 -4.15 -6.07
N GLU A 105 -6.86 -3.42 -6.52
CA GLU A 105 -8.11 -3.25 -5.75
C GLU A 105 -8.84 -4.58 -5.60
N ALA A 106 -9.00 -5.36 -6.67
CA ALA A 106 -9.63 -6.68 -6.64
C ALA A 106 -8.84 -7.70 -5.78
N THR A 107 -7.52 -7.58 -5.74
CA THR A 107 -6.66 -8.37 -4.84
C THR A 107 -6.86 -7.98 -3.37
N THR A 108 -7.21 -6.72 -3.11
CA THR A 108 -7.40 -6.19 -1.75
C THR A 108 -8.76 -6.56 -1.17
N ASP A 109 -9.79 -6.60 -2.00
CA ASP A 109 -11.12 -7.10 -1.64
C ASP A 109 -11.46 -8.38 -2.43
N PRO A 110 -10.94 -9.54 -2.00
CA PRO A 110 -11.06 -10.77 -2.77
C PRO A 110 -12.43 -11.46 -2.65
N ALA A 111 -13.40 -10.86 -1.96
CA ALA A 111 -14.73 -11.45 -1.79
C ALA A 111 -15.65 -11.22 -3.00
N ASP A 112 -15.35 -10.22 -3.84
CA ASP A 112 -16.12 -9.91 -5.04
C ASP A 112 -15.54 -10.63 -6.27
N ALA A 113 -16.09 -11.81 -6.58
CA ALA A 113 -15.66 -12.62 -7.72
C ALA A 113 -15.88 -11.93 -9.07
N ALA A 114 -16.94 -11.13 -9.23
CA ALA A 114 -17.20 -10.44 -10.49
C ALA A 114 -16.19 -9.31 -10.74
N ALA A 115 -15.82 -8.59 -9.67
CA ALA A 115 -14.75 -7.59 -9.74
C ALA A 115 -13.38 -8.22 -10.03
N GLN A 116 -13.11 -9.42 -9.49
CA GLN A 116 -11.88 -10.17 -9.78
C GLN A 116 -11.78 -10.52 -11.26
N GLU A 117 -12.79 -11.17 -11.84
CA GLU A 117 -12.78 -11.53 -13.26
C GLU A 117 -12.64 -10.30 -14.15
N THR A 118 -13.43 -9.24 -13.87
CA THR A 118 -13.36 -7.98 -14.64
C THR A 118 -11.97 -7.34 -14.60
N ALA A 119 -11.34 -7.30 -13.42
CA ALA A 119 -10.01 -6.71 -13.27
C ALA A 119 -8.92 -7.58 -13.91
N TYR A 120 -9.06 -8.91 -13.85
CA TYR A 120 -8.13 -9.85 -14.46
C TYR A 120 -8.18 -9.80 -15.99
N ASP A 121 -9.38 -9.77 -16.56
CA ASP A 121 -9.58 -9.62 -18.01
C ASP A 121 -8.98 -8.30 -18.50
N ALA A 122 -9.25 -7.19 -17.82
CA ALA A 122 -8.66 -5.89 -18.16
C ALA A 122 -7.12 -5.89 -18.07
N ALA A 123 -6.54 -6.67 -17.14
CA ALA A 123 -5.10 -6.81 -17.03
C ALA A 123 -4.50 -7.60 -18.20
N ARG A 124 -5.15 -8.68 -18.65
CA ARG A 124 -4.70 -9.49 -19.79
C ARG A 124 -4.61 -8.74 -21.11
N GLU A 125 -5.39 -7.68 -21.27
CA GLU A 125 -5.32 -6.83 -22.47
C GLU A 125 -4.00 -6.04 -22.59
N VAL A 126 -3.28 -5.83 -21.47
CA VAL A 126 -2.11 -4.93 -21.43
C VAL A 126 -0.89 -5.49 -20.68
N PHE A 127 -1.01 -6.66 -20.08
CA PHE A 127 0.04 -7.35 -19.32
C PHE A 127 0.17 -8.82 -19.74
N GLY A 128 1.41 -9.33 -19.72
CA GLY A 128 1.70 -10.76 -19.76
C GLY A 128 1.58 -11.43 -18.38
N ASP A 129 1.68 -12.76 -18.35
CA ASP A 129 1.47 -13.56 -17.14
C ASP A 129 2.43 -13.18 -16.00
N ASP A 130 3.71 -12.93 -16.31
CA ASP A 130 4.72 -12.53 -15.31
C ASP A 130 4.40 -11.17 -14.68
N GLU A 131 3.89 -10.22 -15.48
CA GLU A 131 3.51 -8.89 -15.02
C GLU A 131 2.25 -8.94 -14.15
N ILE A 132 1.24 -9.71 -14.56
CA ILE A 132 0.01 -9.94 -13.79
C ILE A 132 0.37 -10.55 -12.42
N SER A 133 1.20 -11.61 -12.43
CA SER A 133 1.70 -12.25 -11.21
C SER A 133 2.40 -11.24 -10.30
N ALA A 134 3.29 -10.41 -10.86
CA ALA A 134 4.01 -9.39 -10.10
C ALA A 134 3.06 -8.33 -9.49
N VAL A 135 2.07 -7.83 -10.23
CA VAL A 135 1.07 -6.86 -9.70
C VAL A 135 0.32 -7.46 -8.51
N ILE A 136 -0.14 -8.71 -8.63
CA ILE A 136 -0.86 -9.41 -7.57
C ILE A 136 0.05 -9.59 -6.34
N TRP A 137 1.30 -10.04 -6.53
CA TRP A 137 2.25 -10.21 -5.43
C TRP A 137 2.60 -8.90 -4.71
N VAL A 138 2.72 -7.79 -5.45
CA VAL A 138 2.89 -6.45 -4.85
C VAL A 138 1.67 -6.13 -3.98
N ALA A 139 0.45 -6.28 -4.50
CA ALA A 139 -0.78 -6.01 -3.78
C ALA A 139 -1.00 -6.90 -2.54
N ILE A 140 -0.68 -8.20 -2.62
CA ILE A 140 -0.72 -9.15 -1.49
C ILE A 140 0.26 -8.69 -0.40
N THR A 141 1.49 -8.36 -0.80
CA THR A 141 2.56 -8.01 0.15
C THR A 141 2.23 -6.75 0.92
N ILE A 142 1.78 -5.69 0.24
CA ILE A 142 1.40 -4.45 0.91
C ILE A 142 0.15 -4.63 1.78
N ASN A 143 -0.80 -5.50 1.39
CA ASN A 143 -1.93 -5.89 2.23
C ASN A 143 -1.46 -6.49 3.58
N ALA A 144 -0.41 -7.31 3.58
CA ALA A 144 0.16 -7.87 4.80
C ALA A 144 0.82 -6.78 5.67
N PHE A 145 1.63 -5.89 5.07
CA PHE A 145 2.25 -4.76 5.81
C PHE A 145 1.23 -3.78 6.37
N ASN A 146 0.14 -3.52 5.64
CA ASN A 146 -0.97 -2.69 6.12
C ASN A 146 -1.55 -3.27 7.40
N ARG A 147 -1.83 -4.59 7.45
CA ARG A 147 -2.36 -5.27 8.64
C ARG A 147 -1.40 -5.19 9.83
N VAL A 148 -0.10 -5.44 9.62
CA VAL A 148 0.92 -5.27 10.67
C VAL A 148 0.91 -3.84 11.21
N SER A 149 0.91 -2.86 10.32
CA SER A 149 1.00 -1.44 10.68
C SER A 149 -0.22 -0.92 11.43
N ILE A 150 -1.43 -1.22 10.92
CA ILE A 150 -2.71 -0.76 11.47
C ILE A 150 -2.94 -1.35 12.87
N LEU A 151 -2.75 -2.67 13.03
CA LEU A 151 -3.04 -3.37 14.28
C LEU A 151 -2.03 -3.00 15.37
N SER A 152 -0.80 -2.65 14.99
CA SER A 152 0.25 -2.15 15.88
C SER A 152 0.16 -0.64 16.16
N LYS A 153 -0.74 0.10 15.49
CA LYS A 153 -0.84 1.57 15.55
C LYS A 153 0.50 2.28 15.32
N HIS A 154 1.22 1.89 14.26
CA HIS A 154 2.47 2.55 13.89
C HIS A 154 2.26 4.05 13.67
N PRO A 155 3.07 4.93 14.30
CA PRO A 155 2.88 6.37 14.21
C PRO A 155 3.46 6.93 12.91
N VAL A 156 2.77 7.90 12.31
CA VAL A 156 3.33 8.78 11.29
C VAL A 156 4.06 9.92 12.00
N ARG A 157 5.36 10.10 11.70
CA ARG A 157 6.15 11.19 12.28
C ARG A 157 6.05 12.41 11.36
N ARG A 158 5.98 13.60 11.97
CA ARG A 158 6.04 14.85 11.20
C ARG A 158 7.39 15.01 10.53
N ALA A 159 7.39 15.68 9.38
CA ALA A 159 8.62 16.11 8.73
C ALA A 159 9.37 17.09 9.65
N PRO A 160 10.71 16.99 9.76
CA PRO A 160 11.52 17.95 10.50
C PRO A 160 11.19 19.39 10.07
N GLY A 161 11.02 20.30 11.05
CA GLY A 161 10.72 21.71 10.78
C GLY A 161 9.24 22.09 10.60
N THR A 162 8.32 21.14 10.71
CA THR A 162 6.87 21.45 10.71
C THR A 162 6.34 21.59 12.13
N SER A 163 6.00 22.81 12.55
CA SER A 163 5.32 23.06 13.83
C SER A 163 3.90 22.47 13.80
N ALA A 164 3.32 22.18 14.97
CA ALA A 164 1.89 21.88 15.02
C ALA A 164 1.11 23.09 14.49
N PRO A 165 0.01 22.88 13.73
CA PRO A 165 -1.02 23.91 13.69
C PRO A 165 -1.38 24.21 15.15
N GLY A 166 -1.36 25.48 15.53
CA GLY A 166 -1.77 25.90 16.88
C GLY A 166 -3.09 25.26 17.23
N ARG A 167 -3.15 24.60 18.40
CA ARG A 167 -4.38 24.04 18.94
C ARG A 167 -5.32 25.15 19.40
#